data_AF-X1CYD7-F1
#
_entry.id   AF-X1CYD7-F1
#
_cell.length_a   1.000
_cell.length_b   1.000
_cell.length_c   1.000
_cell.angle_alpha   90.00
_cell.angle_beta   90.00
_cell.angle_gamma   90.00
#
_symmetry.space_group_name_H-M   'P 1'
#
loop_
_entity.id
_entity.type
_entity.pdbx_description
1 polymer ?
#
loop_
_entity_poly.entity_id
_entity_poly.type
_entity_poly.pdbx_seq_one_letter_code
_entity_poly.pdbx_strand_id
1 'polypeptide(L)' 'MDPNTPDSLDDILKRLLGAIPEVKSAAIVSAEGLPIASALPQGIDETRIAAMT' A
#
# COMPACT_ATOMS: atom_id res chain seq x y z
N MET A 1 15.35 7.93 15.68
CA MET A 1 14.12 7.19 15.28
C MET A 1 13.69 6.47 16.55
N ASP A 2 12.58 6.89 17.15
CA ASP A 2 12.10 6.28 18.40
C ASP A 2 11.71 4.83 18.13
N PRO A 3 12.23 3.84 18.89
CA PRO A 3 11.90 2.43 18.68
C PRO A 3 10.43 2.09 19.03
N ASN A 4 9.69 3.06 19.56
CA ASN A 4 8.28 2.93 19.95
C ASN A 4 7.30 3.60 18.97
N THR A 5 7.79 4.22 17.88
CA THR A 5 6.87 4.70 16.84
C THR A 5 6.37 3.49 16.05
N PRO A 6 5.07 3.17 16.06
CA PRO A 6 4.54 2.08 15.25
C PRO A 6 4.80 2.37 13.77
N ASP A 7 5.27 1.36 13.03
CA ASP A 7 5.46 1.46 11.58
C ASP A 7 4.14 1.92 10.94
N SER A 8 4.20 2.94 10.08
CA SER A 8 3.03 3.34 9.31
C SER A 8 2.68 2.25 8.30
N LEU A 9 1.42 2.22 7.89
CA LEU A 9 0.97 1.25 6.88
C LEU A 9 1.73 1.43 5.55
N ASP A 10 2.07 2.68 5.22
CA ASP A 10 2.90 3.01 4.06
C ASP A 10 4.31 2.42 4.16
N ASP A 11 4.90 2.42 5.36
CA ASP A 11 6.24 1.85 5.58
C ASP A 11 6.22 0.33 5.43
N ILE A 12 5.16 -0.32 5.92
CA ILE A 12 4.94 -1.77 5.74
C ILE A 12 4.81 -2.11 4.24
N LEU A 13 4.01 -1.35 3.49
CA LEU A 13 3.84 -1.57 2.05
C LEU A 13 5.15 -1.36 1.28
N LYS A 14 5.93 -0.33 1.61
CA LYS A 14 7.25 -0.11 1.00
C LYS A 14 8.21 -1.27 1.29
N ARG A 15 8.21 -1.81 2.52
CA ARG A 15 9.03 -2.97 2.88
C ARG A 15 8.60 -4.22 2.12
N LEU A 16 7.30 -4.45 1.94
CA LEU A 16 6.76 -5.55 1.14
C LEU A 16 7.25 -5.48 -0.32
N LEU A 17 7.12 -4.31 -0.96
CA LEU A 17 7.58 -4.11 -2.34
C LEU A 17 9.11 -4.28 -2.46
N GLY A 18 9.87 -3.81 -1.47
CA GLY A 18 11.33 -4.00 -1.43
C GLY A 18 11.74 -5.45 -1.22
N ALA A 19 10.93 -6.26 -0.53
CA ALA A 19 11.22 -7.67 -0.25
C ALA A 19 10.88 -8.60 -1.42
N ILE A 20 9.93 -8.22 -2.29
CA ILE A 20 9.46 -9.03 -3.42
C ILE A 20 9.55 -8.21 -4.71
N PRO A 21 10.68 -8.27 -5.44
CA PRO A 21 10.93 -7.44 -6.63
C PRO A 21 9.87 -7.58 -7.75
N GLU A 22 9.21 -8.73 -7.83
CA GLU A 22 8.18 -9.02 -8.82
C GLU A 22 6.86 -8.29 -8.52
N VAL A 23 6.62 -7.92 -7.26
CA VAL A 23 5.43 -7.16 -6.84
C VAL A 23 5.64 -5.69 -7.17
N LYS A 24 4.86 -5.17 -8.11
CA LYS A 24 4.99 -3.80 -8.60
C LYS A 24 4.20 -2.78 -7.80
N SER A 25 3.18 -3.24 -7.08
CA SER A 25 2.20 -2.38 -6.42
C SER A 25 1.48 -3.15 -5.34
N ALA A 26 1.09 -2.47 -4.26
CA ALA A 26 0.28 -3.03 -3.21
C ALA A 26 -0.70 -1.96 -2.70
N ALA A 27 -1.91 -2.37 -2.34
CA ALA A 27 -2.91 -1.50 -1.76
C ALA A 27 -3.66 -2.26 -0.65
N ILE A 28 -4.07 -1.52 0.37
CA ILE A 28 -4.92 -2.02 1.44
C ILE A 28 -6.25 -1.28 1.32
N VAL A 29 -7.30 -2.07 1.23
CA VAL A 29 -8.66 -1.61 0.98
C VAL A 29 -9.59 -2.17 2.04
N SER A 30 -10.66 -1.45 2.34
CA SER A 30 -11.74 -1.98 3.17
C SER A 30 -12.53 -3.05 2.41
N ALA A 31 -13.35 -3.82 3.14
CA ALA A 31 -14.28 -4.77 2.52
C ALA A 31 -15.30 -4.10 1.58
N GLU A 32 -15.53 -2.80 1.75
CA GLU A 32 -16.42 -1.98 0.90
C GLU A 32 -15.68 -1.36 -0.29
N GLY A 33 -14.40 -1.71 -0.52
CA GLY A 33 -13.60 -1.18 -1.63
C GLY A 33 -13.12 0.26 -1.42
N LEU A 34 -13.04 0.75 -0.17
CA LEU A 34 -12.46 2.06 0.13
C LEU A 34 -10.95 1.94 0.38
N PRO A 35 -10.11 2.79 -0.25
CA PRO A 35 -8.67 2.76 -0.03
C PRO A 35 -8.28 3.23 1.38
N ILE A 36 -7.32 2.52 1.98
CA ILE A 36 -6.79 2.80 3.33
C ILE A 36 -5.32 3.23 3.26
N ALA A 37 -4.51 2.53 2.48
CA ALA A 37 -3.13 2.89 2.16
C ALA A 37 -2.70 2.22 0.86
N SER A 38 -1.77 2.83 0.14
CA SER A 38 -1.30 2.27 -1.12
C SER A 38 0.15 2.62 -1.41
N ALA A 39 0.84 1.69 -2.06
CA ALA A 39 2.15 1.87 -2.65
C ALA A 39 2.02 1.58 -4.14
N LEU A 40 1.61 2.61 -4.89
CA LEU A 40 1.29 2.54 -6.31
C LEU A 40 2.33 3.32 -7.14
N PRO A 41 2.63 2.86 -8.37
CA PRO A 41 3.40 3.62 -9.36
C PRO A 41 2.77 4.98 -9.67
N GLN A 42 3.60 5.93 -10.09
CA GLN A 42 3.12 7.24 -10.52
C GLN A 42 2.10 7.11 -11.66
N GLY A 43 0.98 7.82 -11.54
CA GLY A 43 -0.09 7.85 -12.54
C GLY A 43 -1.16 6.77 -12.38
N ILE A 44 -1.06 5.90 -11.37
CA ILE A 44 -2.15 4.98 -11.00
C ILE A 44 -3.05 5.63 -9.95
N ASP A 45 -4.36 5.54 -10.18
CA ASP A 45 -5.40 6.07 -9.30
C ASP A 45 -5.79 5.02 -8.26
N GLU A 46 -5.53 5.34 -6.99
CA GLU A 46 -5.83 4.49 -5.85
C GLU A 46 -7.32 4.10 -5.76
N THR A 47 -8.22 5.01 -6.12
CA THR A 47 -9.66 4.75 -6.11
C THR A 47 -10.06 3.71 -7.14
N ARG A 48 -9.40 3.71 -8.31
CA ARG A 48 -9.65 2.70 -9.35
C ARG A 48 -9.17 1.32 -8.93
N ILE A 49 -8.02 1.24 -8.27
CA ILE A 49 -7.49 -0.03 -7.76
C ILE A 49 -8.42 -0.61 -6.69
N ALA A 50 -8.92 0.23 -5.78
CA ALA A 50 -9.81 -0.23 -4.72
C ALA A 50 -11.17 -0.74 -5.21
N ALA A 51 -11.63 -0.24 -6.36
CA ALA A 51 -12.86 -0.70 -7.01
C ALA A 51 -12.70 -2.04 -7.79
N MET A 52 -11.48 -2.55 -7.95
CA MET A 52 -11.20 -3.77 -8.74
C MET A 52 -11.06 -5.06 -7.89
N THR A 53 -10.98 -4.93 -6.57
CA THR A 53 -10.79 -6.01 -5.58
C THR A 53 -12.08 -6.34 -4.86
#